data_AF-A0A6I2ST23-F1
#
_entry.id   AF-A0A6I2ST23-F1
#
_cell.length_a   1.000
_cell.length_b   1.000
_cell.length_c   1.000
_cell.angle_alpha   90.00
_cell.angle_beta   90.00
_cell.angle_gamma   90.00
#
_symmetry.space_group_name_H-M   'P 1'
#
loop_
_entity.id
_entity.type
_entity.pdbx_description
1 polymer ?
#
loop_
_entity_poly.entity_id
_entity_poly.type
_entity_poly.pdbx_seq_one_letter_code
_entity_poly.pdbx_strand_id
1 'polypeptide(L)'
;MGFDINTVAKDMLSAAEGVFRDEWPKVKEVMEQVLADEQAALEKIAQAYISGAINEEEFRDQLESERDAFAAGGAMVRVCSKVTIQKAVKAAMKALEQAAKAAL
;
A
#
# COMPACT_ATOMS: atom_id res chain seq x y z
N MET A 1 -9.33 -17.05 -4.02
CA MET A 1 -10.37 -16.28 -3.28
C MET A 1 -10.60 -14.98 -4.05
N GLY A 2 -11.79 -14.37 -3.99
CA GLY A 2 -12.06 -13.13 -4.73
C GLY A 2 -11.19 -11.99 -4.18
N PHE A 3 -10.45 -11.30 -5.05
CA PHE A 3 -9.70 -10.10 -4.70
C PHE A 3 -10.69 -8.93 -4.56
N ASP A 4 -10.71 -8.28 -3.40
CA ASP A 4 -11.49 -7.07 -3.13
C ASP A 4 -10.56 -5.97 -2.63
N ILE A 5 -10.33 -4.97 -3.48
CA ILE A 5 -9.43 -3.85 -3.18
C ILE A 5 -9.86 -3.10 -1.91
N ASN A 6 -11.15 -3.03 -1.58
CA ASN A 6 -11.60 -2.28 -0.39
C ASN A 6 -11.20 -3.00 0.90
N THR A 7 -11.25 -4.33 0.89
CA THR A 7 -10.76 -5.14 2.01
C THR A 7 -9.24 -5.05 2.11
N VAL A 8 -8.55 -5.18 0.98
CA VAL A 8 -7.08 -5.06 0.94
C VAL A 8 -6.62 -3.67 1.40
N ALA A 9 -7.29 -2.59 0.99
CA ALA A 9 -6.98 -1.23 1.43
C ALA A 9 -7.09 -1.07 2.95
N LYS A 10 -8.08 -1.71 3.60
CA LYS A 10 -8.19 -1.71 5.06
C LYS A 10 -7.03 -2.46 5.71
N ASP A 11 -6.63 -3.60 5.15
CA ASP A 11 -5.48 -4.36 5.64
C ASP A 11 -4.17 -3.58 5.45
N MET A 12 -4.03 -2.84 4.35
CA MET A 12 -2.91 -1.94 4.10
C MET A 12 -2.82 -0.83 5.15
N LEU A 13 -3.94 -0.17 5.48
CA LEU A 13 -4.00 0.84 6.54
C LEU A 13 -3.68 0.25 7.91
N SER A 14 -4.21 -0.93 8.23
CA SER A 14 -3.91 -1.61 9.49
C SER A 14 -2.43 -1.99 9.61
N ALA A 15 -1.81 -2.43 8.51
CA ALA A 15 -0.38 -2.71 8.46
C ALA A 15 0.47 -1.44 8.67
N ALA A 16 0.05 -0.31 8.08
CA ALA A 16 0.70 0.98 8.29
C ALA A 16 0.51 1.50 9.74
N GLU A 17 -0.68 1.36 10.30
CA GLU A 17 -1.00 1.70 11.69
C GLU A 17 -0.06 0.98 12.67
N GLY A 18 0.20 -0.31 12.46
CA GLY A 18 1.13 -1.09 13.28
C GLY A 18 2.57 -0.54 13.30
N VAL A 19 2.96 0.23 12.29
CA VAL A 19 4.26 0.93 12.23
C VAL A 19 4.20 2.28 12.93
N PHE A 20 3.16 3.08 12.71
CA PHE A 20 3.02 4.40 13.31
C PHE A 20 2.68 4.36 14.80
N ARG A 21 2.00 3.31 15.28
CA ARG A 21 1.63 3.11 16.68
C ARG A 21 0.96 4.36 17.27
N ASP A 22 1.59 5.00 18.26
CA ASP A 22 1.09 6.20 18.93
C ASP A 22 1.01 7.43 18.03
N GLU A 23 1.70 7.42 16.89
CA GLU A 23 1.65 8.50 15.89
C GLU A 23 0.49 8.33 14.90
N TRP A 24 -0.19 7.16 14.89
CA TRP A 24 -1.26 6.86 13.94
C TRP A 24 -2.37 7.92 13.90
N PRO A 25 -2.90 8.43 15.03
CA PRO A 25 -3.95 9.45 15.01
C PRO A 25 -3.54 10.75 14.32
N LYS A 26 -2.24 11.04 14.20
CA LYS A 26 -1.71 12.26 13.58
C LYS A 26 -1.50 12.12 12.07
N VAL A 27 -1.44 10.88 11.58
CA VAL A 27 -1.10 10.58 10.18
C VAL A 27 -2.20 9.84 9.44
N LYS A 28 -3.18 9.29 10.18
CA LYS A 28 -4.26 8.47 9.65
C LYS A 28 -4.96 9.11 8.47
N GLU A 29 -5.42 10.35 8.61
CA GLU A 29 -6.16 11.04 7.55
C GLU A 29 -5.35 11.19 6.26
N VAL A 30 -4.06 11.54 6.39
CA VAL A 30 -3.16 11.65 5.24
C VAL A 30 -2.90 10.28 4.62
N MET A 31 -2.72 9.24 5.43
CA MET A 31 -2.52 7.88 4.94
C MET A 31 -3.77 7.32 4.26
N GLU A 32 -4.96 7.61 4.78
CA GLU A 32 -6.25 7.27 4.16
C GLU A 32 -6.41 7.99 2.81
N GLN A 33 -6.08 9.28 2.75
CA GLN A 33 -6.15 10.05 1.51
C GLN A 33 -5.17 9.53 0.46
N VAL A 34 -3.90 9.36 0.82
CA VAL A 34 -2.88 8.84 -0.11
C VAL A 34 -3.26 7.45 -0.60
N LEU A 35 -3.76 6.58 0.28
CA LEU A 35 -4.22 5.26 -0.15
C LEU A 35 -5.44 5.35 -1.08
N ALA A 36 -6.39 6.23 -0.81
CA ALA A 36 -7.55 6.42 -1.66
C ALA A 36 -7.16 6.94 -3.05
N ASP A 37 -6.19 7.84 -3.13
CA ASP A 37 -5.66 8.37 -4.39
C ASP A 37 -4.96 7.27 -5.21
N GLU A 38 -4.21 6.39 -4.56
CA GLU A 38 -3.48 5.30 -5.22
C GLU A 38 -4.32 4.01 -5.41
N GLN A 39 -5.51 3.93 -4.79
CA GLN A 39 -6.30 2.69 -4.72
C GLN A 39 -6.60 2.11 -6.12
N ALA A 40 -6.94 2.98 -7.08
CA ALA A 40 -7.24 2.57 -8.44
C ALA A 40 -6.01 2.07 -9.21
N ALA A 41 -4.83 2.60 -8.92
CA ALA A 41 -3.57 2.12 -9.51
C ALA A 41 -3.22 0.74 -8.94
N LEU A 42 -3.25 0.61 -7.61
CA LEU A 42 -2.98 -0.64 -6.90
C LEU A 42 -3.94 -1.77 -7.30
N GLU A 43 -5.23 -1.45 -7.50
CA GLU A 43 -6.20 -2.42 -8.01
C GLU A 43 -5.82 -2.93 -9.40
N LYS A 44 -5.46 -2.04 -10.33
CA LYS A 44 -5.06 -2.44 -11.69
C LYS A 44 -3.82 -3.32 -11.69
N ILE A 45 -2.82 -2.97 -10.88
CA ILE A 45 -1.57 -3.74 -10.76
C ILE A 45 -1.87 -5.14 -10.22
N ALA A 46 -2.69 -5.24 -9.15
CA ALA A 46 -3.09 -6.53 -8.60
C ALA A 46 -3.93 -7.36 -9.57
N GLN A 47 -4.90 -6.76 -10.27
CA GLN A 47 -5.71 -7.45 -11.28
C GLN A 47 -4.86 -7.93 -12.47
N ALA A 48 -3.89 -7.14 -12.93
CA ALA A 48 -2.97 -7.53 -13.99
C ALA A 48 -2.14 -8.76 -13.56
N TYR A 49 -1.68 -8.79 -12.32
CA TYR A 49 -0.94 -9.95 -11.79
C TYR A 49 -1.84 -11.18 -11.64
N ILE A 50 -3.02 -11.03 -11.05
CA ILE A 50 -3.98 -12.14 -10.83
C ILE A 50 -4.45 -12.74 -12.17
N SER A 51 -4.66 -11.90 -13.18
CA SER A 51 -5.04 -12.35 -14.53
C SER A 51 -3.88 -12.96 -15.32
N GLY A 52 -2.64 -12.90 -14.80
CA GLY A 52 -1.44 -13.36 -15.49
C GLY A 52 -0.99 -12.44 -16.63
N ALA A 53 -1.52 -11.22 -16.70
CA ALA A 53 -1.10 -10.22 -17.69
C ALA A 53 0.30 -9.68 -17.41
N ILE A 54 0.73 -9.70 -16.14
CA ILE A 54 2.10 -9.42 -15.72
C ILE A 54 2.62 -10.56 -14.84
N ASN A 55 3.93 -10.79 -14.88
CA ASN A 55 4.60 -11.79 -14.07
C ASN A 55 4.99 -11.24 -12.68
N GLU A 56 5.54 -12.11 -11.83
CA GLU A 56 5.94 -11.78 -10.46
C GLU A 56 7.03 -10.68 -10.38
N GLU A 57 7.94 -10.63 -11.34
CA GLU A 57 8.99 -9.61 -11.40
C GLU A 57 8.37 -8.24 -11.74
N GLU A 58 7.57 -8.20 -12.80
CA GLU A 58 6.84 -6.99 -13.23
C GLU A 58 5.89 -6.48 -12.15
N PHE A 59 5.23 -7.38 -11.42
CA PHE A 59 4.37 -7.02 -10.30
C PHE A 59 5.17 -6.35 -9.17
N ARG A 60 6.32 -6.90 -8.80
CA ARG A 60 7.19 -6.29 -7.78
C ARG A 60 7.74 -4.94 -8.20
N ASP A 61 8.15 -4.79 -9.45
CA ASP A 61 8.69 -3.53 -9.97
C ASP A 61 7.63 -2.41 -9.98
N GLN A 62 6.39 -2.76 -10.34
CA GLN A 62 5.26 -1.83 -10.26
C GLN A 62 4.97 -1.44 -8.81
N LEU A 63 4.91 -2.40 -7.88
CA LEU A 63 4.70 -2.11 -6.46
C LEU A 63 5.82 -1.27 -5.85
N GLU A 64 7.07 -1.43 -6.30
CA GLU A 64 8.18 -0.58 -5.88
C GLU A 64 8.01 0.86 -6.35
N SER A 65 7.54 1.07 -7.58
CA SER A 65 7.24 2.40 -8.09
C SER A 65 6.11 3.06 -7.29
N GLU A 66 5.02 2.33 -7.03
CA GLU A 66 3.90 2.82 -6.22
C GLU A 66 4.31 3.09 -4.76
N ARG A 67 5.23 2.29 -4.21
CA ARG A 67 5.77 2.53 -2.86
C ARG A 67 6.43 3.91 -2.77
N ASP A 68 7.18 4.30 -3.79
CA ASP A 68 7.88 5.58 -3.79
C ASP A 68 6.90 6.75 -3.96
N ALA A 69 5.86 6.59 -4.78
CA ALA A 69 4.75 7.55 -4.91
C ALA A 69 3.99 7.73 -3.58
N PHE A 70 3.59 6.62 -2.96
CA PHE A 70 2.91 6.62 -1.67
C PHE A 70 3.78 7.26 -0.59
N ALA A 71 5.08 6.91 -0.53
CA ALA A 71 6.00 7.51 0.45
C ALA A 71 6.18 9.02 0.24
N ALA A 72 6.11 9.51 -1.00
CA ALA A 72 6.12 10.94 -1.29
C ALA A 72 4.83 11.63 -0.80
N GLY A 73 3.67 11.00 -0.97
CA GLY A 73 2.40 11.46 -0.38
C GLY A 73 2.44 11.50 1.15
N GLY A 74 2.94 10.44 1.78
CA GLY A 74 3.11 10.37 3.24
C GLY A 74 4.16 11.32 3.81
N ALA A 75 5.16 11.74 3.02
CA ALA A 75 6.15 12.74 3.40
C ALA A 75 5.56 14.14 3.62
N MET A 76 4.31 14.37 3.22
CA MET A 76 3.57 15.57 3.62
C MET A 76 3.33 15.63 5.15
N VAL A 77 3.38 14.47 5.83
CA VAL A 77 3.30 14.40 7.29
C VAL A 77 4.66 14.73 7.92
N ARG A 78 4.89 16.02 8.19
CA ARG A 78 6.12 16.54 8.85
C ARG A 78 6.34 16.04 10.29
N VAL A 79 5.36 15.34 10.86
CA VAL A 79 5.36 14.89 12.26
C VAL A 79 6.15 13.59 12.44
N CYS A 80 6.31 12.78 11.38
CA CYS A 80 6.97 11.49 11.44
C CYS A 80 8.32 11.51 10.70
N SER A 81 9.24 10.65 11.13
CA SER A 81 10.50 10.47 10.40
C SER A 81 10.25 9.84 9.01
N LYS A 82 11.06 10.21 8.01
CA LYS A 82 11.03 9.60 6.67
C LYS A 82 11.14 8.06 6.74
N VAL A 83 11.95 7.55 7.68
CA VAL A 83 12.13 6.11 7.90
C VAL A 83 10.83 5.45 8.39
N THR A 84 10.07 6.11 9.26
CA THR A 84 8.77 5.61 9.74
C THR A 84 7.78 5.51 8.58
N ILE A 85 7.69 6.56 7.75
CA ILE A 85 6.82 6.59 6.57
C ILE A 85 7.18 5.45 5.61
N GLN A 86 8.47 5.29 5.27
CA GLN A 86 8.93 4.21 4.38
C GLN A 86 8.60 2.82 4.93
N LYS A 87 8.74 2.60 6.24
CA LYS A 87 8.36 1.33 6.88
C LYS A 87 6.85 1.09 6.81
N ALA A 88 6.03 2.11 7.04
CA ALA A 88 4.58 2.01 7.00
C ALA A 88 4.09 1.70 5.58
N VAL A 89 4.60 2.42 4.57
CA VAL A 89 4.27 2.15 3.16
C VAL A 89 4.73 0.75 2.76
N LYS A 90 5.93 0.32 3.16
CA LYS A 90 6.38 -1.05 2.89
C LYS A 90 5.46 -2.11 3.53
N ALA A 91 4.98 -1.87 4.74
CA ALA A 91 4.04 -2.76 5.41
C ALA A 91 2.70 -2.83 4.65
N ALA A 92 2.18 -1.68 4.20
CA ALA A 92 1.00 -1.59 3.36
C ALA A 92 1.18 -2.36 2.04
N MET A 93 2.24 -2.08 1.28
CA MET A 93 2.48 -2.77 -0.01
C MET A 93 2.63 -4.28 0.14
N LYS A 94 3.20 -4.75 1.26
CA LYS A 94 3.27 -6.18 1.56
C LYS A 94 1.90 -6.81 1.77
N ALA A 95 0.93 -6.08 2.36
CA ALA A 95 -0.44 -6.57 2.51
C ALA A 95 -1.11 -6.75 1.14
N LEU A 96 -0.93 -5.80 0.22
CA LEU A 96 -1.40 -5.90 -1.17
C LEU A 96 -0.76 -7.08 -1.91
N GLU A 97 0.56 -7.23 -1.81
CA GLU A 97 1.30 -8.34 -2.42
C GLU A 97 0.77 -9.70 -1.94
N GLN A 98 0.57 -9.85 -0.63
CA GLN A 98 0.03 -11.06 -0.03
C GLN A 98 -1.40 -11.35 -0.48
N ALA A 99 -2.25 -10.33 -0.54
CA ALA A 99 -3.63 -10.47 -0.99
C ALA A 99 -3.72 -10.87 -2.47
N ALA A 100 -2.91 -10.26 -3.34
CA ALA A 100 -2.86 -10.59 -4.75
C ALA A 100 -2.37 -12.04 -4.98
N LYS A 101 -1.32 -12.46 -4.25
CA LYS A 101 -0.81 -13.84 -4.30
C LYS A 101 -1.80 -14.88 -3.80
N ALA A 102 -2.61 -14.55 -2.79
CA ALA A 102 -3.66 -15.44 -2.27
C ALA A 102 -4.89 -15.54 -3.20
N ALA A 103 -4.98 -14.65 -4.20
CA ALA A 103 -6.06 -14.62 -5.17
C ALA A 103 -5.76 -15.40 -6.46
N LEU A 104 -4.49 -15.76 -6.71
CA LEU A 104 -4.09 -16.76 -7.71
C LEU A 104 -4.67 -18.16 -7.37
#